data_AF-B1BUP4-F1
#
_entry.id   AF-B1BUP4-F1
#
_cell.length_a   1.000
_cell.length_b   1.000
_cell.length_c   1.000
_cell.angle_alpha   90.00
_cell.angle_beta   90.00
_cell.angle_gamma   90.00
#
_symmetry.space_group_name_H-M   'P 1'
#
loop_
_entity.id
_entity.type
_entity.pdbx_description
1 polymer ?
#
loop_
_entity_poly.entity_id
_entity_poly.type
_entity_poly.pdbx_seq_one_letter_code
_entity_poly.pdbx_strand_id
1 'polypeptide(L)'
;MPKRRSNTIANTTEGLIGGSGSNLSEGIIEDLVNAVNGRLDNIVTVQGLSRTRNRIEDINIVSLGNNRYEVSSTEGGTYIVDMNENSCECGQYVYRNECCRHLIAVREALGEVAEVDTINNVETTRRARDIRDEINRNIRGEEQDDNHFYTDNEVDFDNDFAEINDDSIEYEYENVLNGNKSTFGVELEFVGGDANAIARELYDLGIVSSPRRLGYHSRSEPGKWKLERDGSVSDGDAGGEIVSPILKDTPKTWEQIKVICDVAKRHGARVDQRCGGHVHINMEKLDTARQRWRRFFKTIEVYEDCIYRAAGGDLGRVRSNARHYATPFSPRADESKYIRFNMDNDEDVRRMAAEVSKGNRYYGINLTNIARDRAPTVEFRHFNGSLNEKQIQANIKMAAGIINASEKARFRDTEDEIFKKRGNILKNTSRLDGTQTKKKMMEFLDLTFPRRKDKNAILNVFKKNEWR
;
A
#
# COMPACT_ATOMS: atom_id res chain seq x y z
N MET A 1 -4.10 19.32 -22.70
CA MET A 1 -3.08 19.64 -23.72
C MET A 1 -1.83 18.82 -23.43
N PRO A 2 -1.34 18.00 -24.36
CA PRO A 2 -0.23 17.09 -24.11
C PRO A 2 1.10 17.86 -24.12
N LYS A 3 1.86 17.82 -23.02
CA LYS A 3 3.26 18.28 -23.02
C LYS A 3 4.15 17.18 -23.60
N ARG A 4 4.47 17.32 -24.90
CA ARG A 4 5.63 16.65 -25.53
C ARG A 4 6.91 17.10 -24.80
N ARG A 5 7.74 16.17 -24.35
CA ARG A 5 9.13 16.47 -24.01
C ARG A 5 9.91 16.63 -25.32
N SER A 6 10.40 17.83 -25.57
CA SER A 6 11.24 18.16 -26.72
C SER A 6 12.67 17.70 -26.44
N ASN A 7 13.23 16.88 -27.33
CA ASN A 7 14.66 16.67 -27.43
C ASN A 7 15.27 17.92 -28.08
N THR A 8 16.17 18.60 -27.39
CA THR A 8 17.07 19.56 -28.05
C THR A 8 18.42 19.49 -27.37
N ILE A 9 19.35 18.85 -28.07
CA ILE A 9 20.79 18.91 -27.84
C ILE A 9 21.22 20.31 -28.26
N ALA A 10 21.78 21.09 -27.32
CA ALA A 10 22.48 22.33 -27.63
C ALA A 10 23.83 22.32 -26.91
N ASN A 11 24.88 22.14 -27.72
CA ASN A 11 26.26 22.41 -27.35
C ASN A 11 26.42 23.88 -26.98
N THR A 12 26.87 24.16 -25.75
CA THR A 12 27.68 25.36 -25.45
C THR A 12 28.70 25.00 -24.38
N THR A 13 29.96 24.94 -24.81
CA THR A 13 31.15 25.03 -23.97
C THR A 13 31.34 26.48 -23.53
N GLU A 14 31.40 26.72 -22.21
CA GLU A 14 32.42 27.52 -21.49
C GLU A 14 31.91 28.02 -20.12
N GLY A 15 32.61 27.58 -19.07
CA GLY A 15 32.97 28.36 -17.88
C GLY A 15 31.88 28.86 -16.92
N LEU A 16 31.69 28.16 -15.79
CA LEU A 16 31.96 28.69 -14.45
C LEU A 16 31.83 27.61 -13.36
N ILE A 17 32.76 27.70 -12.42
CA ILE A 17 33.13 26.77 -11.35
C ILE A 17 32.26 27.00 -10.10
N GLY A 18 31.97 25.91 -9.37
CA GLY A 18 31.49 25.87 -7.97
C GLY A 18 30.45 24.75 -7.77
N GLY A 19 30.80 23.51 -7.38
CA GLY A 19 31.19 23.06 -6.02
C GLY A 19 29.93 23.02 -5.13
N SER A 20 29.43 21.95 -4.51
CA SER A 20 29.91 20.63 -4.03
C SER A 20 28.68 19.92 -3.43
N GLY A 21 28.47 18.60 -3.32
CA GLY A 21 29.21 17.39 -3.71
C GLY A 21 28.45 16.15 -3.19
N SER A 22 28.53 15.05 -3.93
CA SER A 22 28.49 13.68 -3.40
C SER A 22 29.41 12.84 -4.29
N ASN A 23 30.71 12.95 -4.02
CA ASN A 23 31.72 12.06 -4.58
C ASN A 23 31.60 10.71 -3.87
N LEU A 24 30.86 9.78 -4.46
CA LEU A 24 31.11 8.35 -4.23
C LEU A 24 32.01 7.88 -5.36
N SER A 25 33.20 7.40 -5.02
CA SER A 25 34.18 6.85 -5.97
C SER A 25 33.64 5.57 -6.61
N GLU A 26 33.96 5.33 -7.89
CA GLU A 26 33.62 4.11 -8.66
C GLU A 26 33.90 2.81 -7.88
N GLY A 27 34.94 2.76 -7.04
CA GLY A 27 35.26 1.60 -6.21
C GLY A 27 34.18 1.21 -5.19
N ILE A 28 33.41 2.17 -4.66
CA ILE A 28 32.31 1.88 -3.72
C ILE A 28 31.15 1.20 -4.46
N ILE A 29 30.95 1.52 -5.75
CA ILE A 29 29.92 0.91 -6.59
C ILE A 29 30.31 -0.53 -6.91
N GLU A 30 31.58 -0.81 -7.23
CA GLU A 30 32.09 -2.17 -7.42
C GLU A 30 32.03 -3.00 -6.13
N ASP A 31 32.38 -2.42 -4.98
CA ASP A 31 32.30 -3.10 -3.68
C ASP A 31 30.86 -3.42 -3.29
N LEU A 32 29.89 -2.54 -3.59
CA LEU A 32 28.46 -2.81 -3.39
C LEU A 32 27.94 -3.89 -4.34
N VAL A 33 28.37 -3.89 -5.61
CA VAL A 33 28.00 -4.94 -6.58
C VAL A 33 28.57 -6.30 -6.15
N ASN A 34 29.81 -6.34 -5.65
CA ASN A 34 30.42 -7.56 -5.12
C ASN A 34 29.75 -8.01 -3.81
N ALA A 35 29.36 -7.08 -2.94
CA ALA A 35 28.59 -7.37 -1.73
C ALA A 35 27.15 -7.84 -2.03
N VAL A 36 26.57 -7.46 -3.18
CA VAL A 36 25.30 -8.00 -3.69
C VAL A 36 25.50 -9.43 -4.23
N ASN A 37 26.61 -9.69 -4.91
CA ASN A 37 26.96 -11.00 -5.47
C ASN A 37 27.35 -12.04 -4.40
N GLY A 38 27.84 -11.60 -3.23
CA GLY A 38 28.18 -12.45 -2.08
C GLY A 38 27.01 -12.79 -1.13
N ARG A 39 25.76 -12.54 -1.50
CA ARG A 39 24.61 -12.52 -0.57
C ARG A 39 24.09 -13.87 -0.05
N LEU A 40 24.76 -14.98 -0.33
CA LEU A 40 24.28 -16.33 0.02
C LEU A 40 25.44 -17.27 0.39
N ASP A 41 26.18 -16.93 1.46
CA ASP A 41 27.20 -17.83 2.05
C ASP A 41 26.59 -19.01 2.84
N ASN A 42 25.26 -19.06 2.97
CA ASN A 42 24.52 -20.11 3.68
C ASN A 42 23.35 -20.64 2.83
N ILE A 43 22.93 -21.88 3.09
CA ILE A 43 21.74 -22.49 2.49
C ILE A 43 20.51 -21.70 2.91
N VAL A 44 19.69 -21.26 1.93
CA VAL A 44 18.40 -20.61 2.19
C VAL A 44 17.27 -21.55 1.80
N THR A 45 16.34 -21.75 2.72
CA THR A 45 15.15 -22.58 2.48
C THR A 45 13.92 -21.71 2.31
N VAL A 46 13.19 -21.91 1.21
CA VAL A 46 11.90 -21.25 0.94
C VAL A 46 10.84 -22.32 0.65
N GLN A 47 9.57 -21.99 0.88
CA GLN A 47 8.47 -22.92 0.67
C GLN A 47 7.75 -22.65 -0.65
N GLY A 48 7.60 -23.67 -1.49
CA GLY A 48 6.93 -23.53 -2.78
C GLY A 48 5.97 -24.66 -3.09
N LEU A 49 4.89 -24.35 -3.83
CA LEU A 49 3.90 -25.34 -4.26
C LEU A 49 4.45 -26.27 -5.36
N SER A 50 4.37 -27.58 -5.12
CA SER A 50 4.54 -28.60 -6.17
C SER A 50 3.22 -28.83 -6.89
N ARG A 51 3.11 -28.39 -8.16
CA ARG A 51 1.90 -28.66 -8.98
C ARG A 51 1.72 -30.15 -9.27
N THR A 52 2.80 -30.90 -9.45
CA THR A 52 2.74 -32.33 -9.76
C THR A 52 2.27 -33.15 -8.57
N ARG A 53 2.66 -32.77 -7.36
CA ARG A 53 2.35 -33.49 -6.11
C ARG A 53 1.23 -32.84 -5.29
N ASN A 54 0.74 -31.69 -5.76
CA ASN A 54 -0.32 -30.89 -5.15
C ASN A 54 -0.12 -30.62 -3.64
N ARG A 55 1.11 -30.28 -3.24
CA ARG A 55 1.48 -29.94 -1.85
C ARG A 55 2.65 -28.95 -1.79
N ILE A 56 2.79 -28.26 -0.66
CA ILE A 56 3.92 -27.36 -0.38
C ILE A 56 5.13 -28.19 0.03
N GLU A 57 6.32 -27.81 -0.47
CA GLU A 57 7.58 -28.47 -0.16
C GLU A 57 8.67 -27.42 0.09
N ASP A 58 9.60 -27.78 0.95
CA ASP A 58 10.81 -27.00 1.20
C ASP A 58 11.74 -27.07 -0.03
N ILE A 59 12.26 -25.90 -0.41
CA ILE A 59 13.18 -25.71 -1.52
C ILE A 59 14.45 -25.08 -0.95
N ASN A 60 15.56 -25.81 -1.02
CA ASN A 60 16.86 -25.37 -0.54
C ASN A 60 17.65 -24.74 -1.68
N ILE A 61 18.27 -23.60 -1.40
CA ILE A 61 18.97 -22.76 -2.36
C ILE A 61 20.39 -22.54 -1.86
N VAL A 62 21.37 -22.86 -2.71
CA VAL A 62 22.79 -22.70 -2.43
C VAL A 62 23.40 -21.82 -3.51
N SER A 63 24.16 -20.79 -3.13
CA SER A 63 24.87 -19.94 -4.10
C SER A 63 26.08 -20.66 -4.67
N LEU A 64 26.24 -20.58 -5.99
CA LEU A 64 27.43 -21.04 -6.71
C LEU A 64 28.33 -19.87 -7.16
N GLY A 65 27.99 -18.64 -6.79
CA GLY A 65 28.63 -17.42 -7.28
C GLY A 65 28.13 -17.00 -8.67
N ASN A 66 28.48 -15.78 -9.09
CA ASN A 66 28.09 -15.19 -10.39
C ASN A 66 26.58 -15.31 -10.69
N ASN A 67 25.70 -15.07 -9.70
CA ASN A 67 24.25 -15.18 -9.88
C ASN A 67 23.74 -16.56 -10.32
N ARG A 68 24.50 -17.64 -10.07
CA ARG A 68 24.04 -19.02 -10.26
C ARG A 68 23.73 -19.66 -8.92
N TYR A 69 22.65 -20.43 -8.88
CA TYR A 69 22.11 -21.04 -7.68
C TYR A 69 21.80 -22.50 -7.92
N GLU A 70 22.25 -23.37 -7.02
CA GLU A 70 21.80 -24.75 -6.95
C GLU A 70 20.50 -24.80 -6.14
N VAL A 71 19.45 -25.39 -6.72
CA VAL A 71 18.12 -25.45 -6.12
C VAL A 71 17.68 -26.91 -6.01
N SER A 72 17.44 -27.38 -4.80
CA SER A 72 16.95 -28.74 -4.51
C SER A 72 15.63 -28.69 -3.75
N SER A 73 14.81 -29.73 -3.91
CA SER A 73 13.58 -29.90 -3.11
C SER A 73 13.61 -31.26 -2.41
N THR A 74 13.00 -31.35 -1.23
CA THR A 74 13.10 -32.49 -0.30
C THR A 74 12.83 -33.86 -0.93
N GLU A 75 12.03 -33.90 -1.99
CA GLU A 75 11.75 -35.13 -2.76
C GLU A 75 11.89 -34.95 -4.28
N GLY A 76 12.53 -33.87 -4.74
CA GLY A 76 12.74 -33.61 -6.18
C GLY A 76 14.21 -33.73 -6.60
N GLY A 77 14.47 -33.42 -7.87
CA GLY A 77 15.83 -33.28 -8.39
C GLY A 77 16.48 -31.95 -7.99
N THR A 78 17.80 -31.88 -8.15
CA THR A 78 18.60 -30.67 -8.03
C THR A 78 18.74 -30.01 -9.41
N TYR A 79 18.55 -28.71 -9.50
CA TYR A 79 18.62 -27.95 -10.75
C TYR A 79 19.46 -26.70 -10.57
N ILE A 80 20.20 -26.30 -11.61
CA ILE A 80 20.83 -24.99 -11.63
C ILE A 80 19.85 -23.94 -12.13
N VAL A 81 19.79 -22.84 -11.39
CA VAL A 81 19.13 -21.58 -11.77
C VAL A 81 20.20 -20.56 -12.06
N ASP A 82 20.20 -19.99 -13.26
CA ASP A 82 21.07 -18.88 -13.63
C ASP A 82 20.25 -17.60 -13.66
N MET A 83 20.51 -16.68 -12.74
CA MET A 83 19.78 -15.41 -12.64
C MET A 83 20.28 -14.35 -13.62
N ASN A 84 21.45 -14.53 -14.26
CA ASN A 84 21.88 -13.65 -15.35
C ASN A 84 21.08 -13.94 -16.62
N GLU A 85 20.87 -15.22 -16.90
CA GLU A 85 20.04 -15.67 -18.03
C GLU A 85 18.56 -15.81 -17.70
N ASN A 86 18.23 -15.64 -16.41
CA ASN A 86 16.92 -15.89 -15.83
C ASN A 86 16.33 -17.25 -16.25
N SER A 87 17.19 -18.27 -16.22
CA SER A 87 16.94 -19.60 -16.75
C SER A 87 17.00 -20.67 -15.66
N CYS A 88 16.37 -21.81 -15.92
CA CYS A 88 16.45 -22.98 -15.04
C CYS A 88 16.56 -24.25 -15.87
N GLU A 89 17.39 -25.19 -15.42
CA GLU A 89 17.58 -26.48 -16.08
C GLU A 89 16.39 -27.44 -15.91
N CYS A 90 15.36 -27.06 -15.16
CA CYS A 90 14.20 -27.93 -14.95
C CYS A 90 13.33 -28.05 -16.20
N GLY A 91 12.72 -29.23 -16.39
CA GLY A 91 11.88 -29.49 -17.56
C GLY A 91 10.70 -28.51 -17.72
N GLN A 92 10.16 -27.94 -16.64
CA GLN A 92 9.10 -26.93 -16.74
C GLN A 92 9.57 -25.68 -17.48
N TYR A 93 10.78 -25.21 -17.18
CA TYR A 93 11.35 -24.05 -17.86
C TYR A 93 11.75 -24.42 -19.30
N VAL A 94 12.48 -25.52 -19.46
CA VAL A 94 13.02 -25.98 -20.77
C VAL A 94 11.91 -26.25 -21.80
N TYR A 95 10.83 -26.93 -21.41
CA TYR A 95 9.80 -27.36 -22.36
C TYR A 95 8.64 -26.37 -22.54
N ARG A 96 8.40 -25.47 -21.58
CA ARG A 96 7.24 -24.56 -21.61
C ARG A 96 7.63 -23.10 -21.73
N ASN A 97 8.91 -22.75 -21.59
CA ASN A 97 9.40 -21.37 -21.52
C ASN A 97 8.63 -20.52 -20.48
N GLU A 98 8.16 -21.17 -19.42
CA GLU A 98 7.36 -20.57 -18.35
C GLU A 98 8.22 -20.35 -17.10
N CYS A 99 7.79 -19.42 -16.25
CA CYS A 99 8.37 -19.27 -14.92
C CYS A 99 8.18 -20.56 -14.10
N CYS A 100 9.29 -21.20 -13.70
CA CYS A 100 9.25 -22.41 -12.88
C CYS A 100 9.32 -22.07 -11.38
N ARG A 101 8.94 -23.04 -10.54
CA ARG A 101 9.01 -22.89 -9.07
C ARG A 101 10.42 -22.65 -8.53
N HIS A 102 11.47 -23.14 -9.20
CA HIS A 102 12.86 -22.95 -8.76
C HIS A 102 13.33 -21.52 -8.99
N LEU A 103 12.97 -20.92 -10.14
CA LEU A 103 13.19 -19.51 -10.39
C LEU A 103 12.47 -18.65 -9.34
N ILE A 104 11.20 -18.96 -9.06
CA ILE A 104 10.42 -18.27 -8.02
C ILE A 104 11.10 -18.39 -6.65
N ALA A 105 11.57 -19.59 -6.30
CA ALA A 105 12.25 -19.86 -5.03
C ALA A 105 13.55 -19.06 -4.89
N VAL A 106 14.38 -19.01 -5.93
CA VAL A 106 15.61 -18.21 -5.94
C VAL A 106 15.30 -16.74 -5.82
N ARG A 107 14.29 -16.22 -6.52
CA ARG A 107 13.86 -14.82 -6.39
C ARG A 107 13.36 -14.50 -4.99
N GLU A 108 12.57 -15.39 -4.40
CA GLU A 108 12.09 -15.26 -3.03
C GLU A 108 13.24 -15.27 -2.00
N ALA A 109 14.26 -16.12 -2.19
CA ALA A 109 15.48 -16.10 -1.37
C ALA A 109 16.30 -14.82 -1.60
N LEU A 110 16.36 -14.36 -2.86
CA LEU A 110 16.85 -13.06 -3.24
C LEU A 110 15.87 -11.92 -2.87
N GLY A 111 14.79 -12.21 -2.13
CA GLY A 111 13.73 -11.27 -1.77
C GLY A 111 13.32 -10.30 -2.89
N GLU A 112 13.56 -10.72 -4.13
CA GLU A 112 12.96 -10.25 -5.35
C GLU A 112 11.59 -10.89 -5.33
N VAL A 113 10.53 -10.10 -5.18
CA VAL A 113 9.18 -10.67 -5.29
C VAL A 113 8.97 -11.07 -6.75
N ALA A 114 9.32 -12.33 -7.04
CA ALA A 114 9.21 -13.07 -8.29
C ALA A 114 9.38 -12.24 -9.59
N GLU A 115 10.62 -12.07 -10.03
CA GLU A 115 11.04 -11.49 -11.32
C GLU A 115 11.20 -12.48 -12.46
N VAL A 116 10.17 -12.72 -13.27
CA VAL A 116 10.40 -13.39 -14.55
C VAL A 116 10.76 -12.37 -15.62
N ASP A 117 12.04 -12.24 -16.01
CA ASP A 117 12.43 -11.34 -17.11
C ASP A 117 13.48 -11.93 -18.05
N THR A 118 13.41 -11.52 -19.31
CA THR A 118 14.21 -11.93 -20.47
C THR A 118 15.23 -10.82 -20.78
N ILE A 119 16.49 -11.19 -20.98
CA ILE A 119 17.63 -10.28 -21.14
C ILE A 119 17.45 -9.22 -22.25
N ASN A 120 17.67 -7.95 -21.90
CA ASN A 120 18.29 -6.91 -22.73
C ASN A 120 19.09 -5.94 -21.83
N ASN A 121 20.26 -5.45 -22.29
CA ASN A 121 21.20 -4.54 -21.57
C ASN A 121 20.59 -3.24 -20.98
N VAL A 122 19.35 -2.91 -21.33
CA VAL A 122 18.60 -1.77 -20.82
C VAL A 122 18.13 -2.03 -19.38
N GLU A 123 17.88 -3.28 -19.00
CA GLU A 123 17.27 -3.66 -17.72
C GLU A 123 18.25 -3.63 -16.53
N THR A 124 19.53 -3.98 -16.74
CA THR A 124 20.61 -3.81 -15.75
C THR A 124 20.85 -2.34 -15.42
N THR A 125 20.84 -1.46 -16.43
CA THR A 125 20.93 -0.01 -16.24
C THR A 125 19.71 0.53 -15.49
N ARG A 126 18.53 -0.06 -15.71
CA ARG A 126 17.29 0.30 -15.01
C ARG A 126 17.25 -0.17 -13.57
N ARG A 127 17.66 -1.41 -13.24
CA ARG A 127 17.84 -1.83 -11.85
C ARG A 127 18.78 -0.89 -11.11
N ALA A 128 19.88 -0.51 -11.72
CA ALA A 128 20.80 0.46 -11.13
C ALA A 128 20.15 1.84 -10.91
N ARG A 129 19.24 2.27 -11.81
CA ARG A 129 18.46 3.50 -11.66
C ARG A 129 17.38 3.39 -10.57
N ASP A 130 16.63 2.31 -10.52
CA ASP A 130 15.61 2.06 -9.49
C ASP A 130 16.25 2.00 -8.10
N ILE A 131 17.39 1.30 -7.99
CA ILE A 131 18.21 1.27 -6.76
C ILE A 131 18.70 2.69 -6.43
N ARG A 132 19.19 3.46 -7.40
CA ARG A 132 19.61 4.86 -7.18
C ARG A 132 18.45 5.75 -6.75
N ASP A 133 17.25 5.56 -7.32
CA ASP A 133 16.05 6.32 -6.97
C ASP A 133 15.51 5.91 -5.59
N GLU A 134 15.61 4.63 -5.21
CA GLU A 134 15.35 4.18 -3.83
C GLU A 134 16.36 4.77 -2.84
N ILE A 135 17.65 4.83 -3.20
CA ILE A 135 18.70 5.47 -2.38
C ILE A 135 18.45 6.97 -2.23
N ASN A 136 18.06 7.67 -3.30
CA ASN A 136 17.73 9.10 -3.23
C ASN A 136 16.52 9.39 -2.33
N ARG A 137 15.61 8.42 -2.17
CA ARG A 137 14.48 8.47 -1.23
C ARG A 137 14.82 7.94 0.17
N ASN A 138 16.11 7.66 0.47
CA ASN A 138 16.58 7.34 1.83
C ASN A 138 16.52 8.53 2.80
N ILE A 139 16.39 9.75 2.28
CA ILE A 139 16.33 10.94 3.13
C ILE A 139 15.01 10.91 3.91
N ARG A 140 15.10 10.65 5.23
CA ARG A 140 14.01 10.93 6.16
C ARG A 140 13.67 12.41 6.03
N GLY A 141 12.48 12.70 5.49
CA GLY A 141 11.97 14.07 5.43
C GLY A 141 11.57 14.58 6.83
N GLU A 142 10.51 15.35 6.90
CA GLU A 142 9.92 15.83 8.17
C GLU A 142 9.20 14.73 8.99
N GLU A 143 9.32 13.46 8.57
CA GLU A 143 8.67 12.33 9.22
C GLU A 143 9.37 11.96 10.53
N GLN A 144 8.59 11.79 11.58
CA GLN A 144 9.05 11.34 12.90
C GLN A 144 8.89 9.83 13.02
N ASP A 145 9.87 9.16 13.62
CA ASP A 145 9.80 7.73 13.92
C ASP A 145 10.26 7.52 15.37
N ASP A 146 9.38 6.96 16.18
CA ASP A 146 9.64 6.78 17.62
C ASP A 146 10.55 5.57 17.88
N ASN A 147 10.92 4.83 16.82
CA ASN A 147 11.67 3.57 16.88
C ASN A 147 11.06 2.53 17.84
N HIS A 148 9.75 2.64 18.07
CA HIS A 148 9.01 1.73 18.92
C HIS A 148 8.43 0.60 18.05
N PHE A 149 8.64 -0.65 18.44
CA PHE A 149 8.18 -1.85 17.73
C PHE A 149 7.55 -2.83 18.72
N TYR A 150 6.26 -3.12 18.57
CA TYR A 150 5.58 -4.13 19.37
C TYR A 150 6.15 -5.53 19.14
N THR A 151 6.71 -5.81 17.96
CA THR A 151 7.36 -7.09 17.68
C THR A 151 8.62 -7.34 18.51
N ASP A 152 9.22 -6.29 19.09
CA ASP A 152 10.36 -6.42 20.00
C ASP A 152 9.93 -6.53 21.47
N ASN A 153 8.75 -5.99 21.80
CA ASN A 153 8.23 -5.94 23.15
C ASN A 153 6.71 -6.19 23.17
N GLU A 154 6.34 -7.47 23.21
CA GLU A 154 4.94 -7.90 23.24
C GLU A 154 4.20 -7.42 24.49
N VAL A 155 4.92 -7.18 25.60
CA VAL A 155 4.33 -6.66 26.84
C VAL A 155 3.81 -5.23 26.64
N ASP A 156 4.49 -4.40 25.86
CA ASP A 156 4.02 -3.05 25.54
C ASP A 156 2.71 -3.13 24.75
N PHE A 157 2.59 -4.08 23.82
CA PHE A 157 1.34 -4.29 23.08
C PHE A 157 0.20 -4.71 24.01
N ASP A 158 0.44 -5.68 24.90
CA ASP A 158 -0.59 -6.19 25.79
C ASP A 158 -1.07 -5.10 26.78
N ASN A 159 -0.15 -4.28 27.30
CA ASN A 159 -0.49 -3.14 28.17
C ASN A 159 -1.28 -2.07 27.40
N ASP A 160 -0.77 -1.61 26.25
CA ASP A 160 -1.44 -0.58 25.45
C ASP A 160 -2.81 -1.07 24.99
N PHE A 161 -2.95 -2.33 24.59
CA PHE A 161 -4.23 -2.92 24.17
C PHE A 161 -5.22 -3.01 25.35
N ALA A 162 -4.75 -3.35 26.56
CA ALA A 162 -5.57 -3.42 27.76
C ALA A 162 -6.08 -2.05 28.20
N GLU A 163 -5.27 -1.00 28.07
CA GLU A 163 -5.58 0.34 28.58
C GLU A 163 -6.29 1.25 27.55
N ILE A 164 -6.03 1.08 26.25
CA ILE A 164 -6.52 1.99 25.21
C ILE A 164 -8.05 2.08 25.19
N ASN A 165 -8.56 3.29 25.00
CA ASN A 165 -9.99 3.60 24.89
C ASN A 165 -10.20 4.87 24.03
N ASP A 166 -11.46 5.26 23.81
CA ASP A 166 -11.81 6.41 22.96
C ASP A 166 -11.29 7.76 23.46
N ASP A 167 -11.16 7.92 24.78
CA ASP A 167 -10.62 9.12 25.39
C ASP A 167 -9.10 9.20 25.22
N SER A 168 -8.45 8.08 24.89
CA SER A 168 -7.01 8.02 24.62
C SER A 168 -6.63 8.52 23.22
N ILE A 169 -7.62 8.71 22.33
CA ILE A 169 -7.38 9.08 20.93
C ILE A 169 -7.73 10.55 20.73
N GLU A 170 -6.74 11.36 20.38
CA GLU A 170 -6.94 12.77 20.05
C GLU A 170 -7.27 12.97 18.57
N TYR A 171 -8.09 13.98 18.27
CA TYR A 171 -8.30 14.43 16.89
C TYR A 171 -7.28 15.52 16.55
N GLU A 172 -6.41 15.23 15.59
CA GLU A 172 -5.30 16.11 15.23
C GLU A 172 -5.63 17.00 14.03
N TYR A 173 -5.04 18.20 13.97
CA TYR A 173 -5.19 19.12 12.83
C TYR A 173 -3.88 19.39 12.10
N GLU A 174 -2.74 19.16 12.74
CA GLU A 174 -1.41 19.43 12.21
C GLU A 174 -0.59 18.16 12.11
N ASN A 175 0.12 18.00 10.99
CA ASN A 175 1.04 16.88 10.76
C ASN A 175 0.41 15.51 11.06
N VAL A 176 -0.84 15.33 10.64
CA VAL A 176 -1.65 14.15 10.95
C VAL A 176 -1.08 12.93 10.23
N LEU A 177 -0.56 13.10 9.02
CA LEU A 177 0.05 12.05 8.19
C LEU A 177 1.59 12.01 8.32
N ASN A 178 2.15 12.62 9.37
CA ASN A 178 3.56 12.50 9.74
C ASN A 178 4.54 12.90 8.61
N GLY A 179 4.37 14.08 8.04
CA GLY A 179 5.19 14.60 6.94
C GLY A 179 4.90 13.94 5.59
N ASN A 180 3.90 13.05 5.50
CA ASN A 180 3.47 12.47 4.24
C ASN A 180 2.75 13.53 3.39
N LYS A 181 3.35 13.85 2.23
CA LYS A 181 2.85 14.87 1.29
C LYS A 181 1.87 14.31 0.24
N SER A 182 1.57 13.01 0.27
CA SER A 182 0.61 12.40 -0.64
C SER A 182 -0.77 13.05 -0.50
N THR A 183 -1.39 13.38 -1.63
CA THR A 183 -2.80 13.81 -1.63
C THR A 183 -3.71 12.63 -1.37
N PHE A 184 -4.88 12.91 -0.77
CA PHE A 184 -5.90 11.89 -0.53
C PHE A 184 -7.31 12.42 -0.86
N GLY A 185 -8.27 11.51 -0.90
CA GLY A 185 -9.70 11.84 -0.98
C GLY A 185 -10.52 10.88 -0.13
N VAL A 186 -11.72 11.29 0.26
CA VAL A 186 -12.64 10.47 1.04
C VAL A 186 -14.07 10.57 0.54
N GLU A 187 -14.80 9.46 0.66
CA GLU A 187 -16.23 9.35 0.41
C GLU A 187 -16.90 8.88 1.70
N LEU A 188 -17.81 9.70 2.23
CA LEU A 188 -18.49 9.48 3.51
C LEU A 188 -19.97 9.20 3.27
N GLU A 189 -20.36 7.93 3.29
CA GLU A 189 -21.74 7.53 3.16
C GLU A 189 -22.50 7.66 4.49
N PHE A 190 -23.76 8.10 4.40
CA PHE A 190 -24.68 8.17 5.54
C PHE A 190 -26.11 7.87 5.10
N VAL A 191 -26.94 7.47 6.07
CA VAL A 191 -28.37 7.22 5.89
C VAL A 191 -29.18 8.19 6.74
N GLY A 192 -30.47 8.36 6.43
CA GLY A 192 -31.31 9.30 7.17
C GLY A 192 -30.90 10.77 6.95
N GLY A 193 -31.38 11.65 7.83
CA GLY A 193 -31.14 13.09 7.77
C GLY A 193 -31.76 13.81 6.56
N ASP A 194 -31.88 15.14 6.64
CA ASP A 194 -32.29 15.97 5.50
C ASP A 194 -31.05 16.34 4.68
N ALA A 195 -30.83 15.61 3.58
CA ALA A 195 -29.65 15.80 2.74
C ALA A 195 -29.59 17.21 2.10
N ASN A 196 -30.75 17.83 1.84
CA ASN A 196 -30.81 19.20 1.33
C ASN A 196 -30.53 20.23 2.43
N ALA A 197 -30.90 19.98 3.69
CA ALA A 197 -30.50 20.83 4.81
C ALA A 197 -28.99 20.75 5.07
N ILE A 198 -28.42 19.54 5.03
CA ILE A 198 -26.97 19.32 5.13
C ILE A 198 -26.24 20.09 4.01
N ALA A 199 -26.68 19.92 2.76
CA ALA A 199 -26.07 20.59 1.62
C ALA A 199 -26.18 22.12 1.70
N ARG A 200 -27.33 22.66 2.14
CA ARG A 200 -27.52 24.11 2.35
C ARG A 200 -26.54 24.66 3.37
N GLU A 201 -26.46 24.08 4.57
CA GLU A 201 -25.57 24.60 5.61
C GLU A 201 -24.10 24.48 5.18
N LEU A 202 -23.68 23.33 4.64
CA LEU A 202 -22.31 23.17 4.15
C LEU A 202 -21.99 24.13 2.99
N TYR A 203 -22.98 24.54 2.19
CA TYR A 203 -22.82 25.51 1.12
C TYR A 203 -22.63 26.91 1.69
N ASP A 204 -23.44 27.30 2.69
CA ASP A 204 -23.33 28.58 3.39
C ASP A 204 -21.99 28.71 4.12
N LEU A 205 -21.45 27.60 4.64
CA LEU A 205 -20.09 27.51 5.20
C LEU A 205 -18.98 27.49 4.13
N GLY A 206 -19.33 27.49 2.85
CA GLY A 206 -18.39 27.48 1.74
C GLY A 206 -17.64 26.15 1.55
N ILE A 207 -18.15 25.03 2.09
CA ILE A 207 -17.51 23.70 2.03
C ILE A 207 -17.93 22.94 0.76
N VAL A 208 -19.23 22.87 0.46
CA VAL A 208 -19.73 22.16 -0.73
C VAL A 208 -19.99 23.09 -1.92
N SER A 209 -20.05 22.52 -3.13
CA SER A 209 -20.28 23.26 -4.38
C SER A 209 -21.75 23.62 -4.66
N SER A 210 -22.70 23.00 -3.97
CA SER A 210 -24.14 23.15 -4.24
C SER A 210 -24.95 23.20 -2.94
N PRO A 211 -25.97 24.08 -2.84
CA PRO A 211 -26.88 24.13 -1.69
C PRO A 211 -27.94 23.02 -1.72
N ARG A 212 -27.82 22.03 -2.60
CA ARG A 212 -28.75 20.89 -2.71
C ARG A 212 -27.98 19.61 -2.95
N ARG A 213 -28.55 18.47 -2.53
CA ARG A 213 -28.01 17.16 -2.87
C ARG A 213 -28.01 16.98 -4.39
N LEU A 214 -26.85 16.64 -4.93
CA LEU A 214 -26.64 16.43 -6.35
C LEU A 214 -27.01 14.99 -6.76
N GLY A 215 -27.14 14.79 -8.08
CA GLY A 215 -27.30 13.46 -8.64
C GLY A 215 -26.05 12.60 -8.47
N TYR A 216 -26.21 11.29 -8.61
CA TYR A 216 -25.10 10.33 -8.57
C TYR A 216 -24.02 10.67 -9.62
N HIS A 217 -22.75 10.69 -9.20
CA HIS A 217 -21.61 11.02 -10.07
C HIS A 217 -21.70 12.40 -10.75
N SER A 218 -22.18 13.40 -10.02
CA SER A 218 -22.16 14.79 -10.49
C SER A 218 -20.73 15.30 -10.63
N ARG A 219 -20.56 16.32 -11.48
CA ARG A 219 -19.25 16.93 -11.73
C ARG A 219 -18.73 17.58 -10.46
N SER A 220 -17.47 17.30 -10.13
CA SER A 220 -16.78 17.92 -9.00
C SER A 220 -16.34 19.34 -9.35
N GLU A 221 -16.42 20.25 -8.39
CA GLU A 221 -15.82 21.59 -8.47
C GLU A 221 -14.46 21.56 -7.75
N PRO A 222 -13.38 22.12 -8.34
CA PRO A 222 -12.06 22.11 -7.73
C PRO A 222 -12.05 22.71 -6.32
N GLY A 223 -11.54 21.96 -5.35
CA GLY A 223 -11.41 22.41 -3.96
C GLY A 223 -12.72 22.46 -3.15
N LYS A 224 -13.84 22.02 -3.73
CA LYS A 224 -15.13 21.93 -3.03
C LYS A 224 -15.55 20.47 -2.85
N TRP A 225 -16.19 20.23 -1.71
CA TRP A 225 -16.88 18.97 -1.46
C TRP A 225 -18.18 18.93 -2.27
N LYS A 226 -18.76 17.75 -2.39
CA LYS A 226 -20.09 17.58 -2.96
C LYS A 226 -20.88 16.58 -2.14
N LEU A 227 -22.19 16.82 -2.04
CA LEU A 227 -23.11 15.90 -1.42
C LEU A 227 -23.98 15.30 -2.54
N GLU A 228 -23.86 13.98 -2.74
CA GLU A 228 -24.52 13.26 -3.83
C GLU A 228 -25.52 12.24 -3.30
N ARG A 229 -26.48 11.87 -4.16
CA ARG A 229 -27.32 10.70 -3.93
C ARG A 229 -26.54 9.43 -4.23
N ASP A 230 -26.45 8.55 -3.26
CA ASP A 230 -26.02 7.16 -3.45
C ASP A 230 -27.19 6.20 -3.26
N GLY A 231 -27.43 5.34 -4.25
CA GLY A 231 -28.61 4.47 -4.29
C GLY A 231 -28.66 3.39 -3.20
N SER A 232 -27.53 3.08 -2.55
CA SER A 232 -27.45 2.07 -1.50
C SER A 232 -27.77 2.60 -0.10
N VAL A 233 -27.65 3.91 0.10
CA VAL A 233 -27.85 4.59 1.40
C VAL A 233 -28.92 5.69 1.39
N SER A 234 -29.42 6.08 0.21
CA SER A 234 -30.45 7.12 0.08
C SER A 234 -31.88 6.55 0.05
N ASP A 235 -32.81 7.21 0.73
CA ASP A 235 -34.24 6.94 0.68
C ASP A 235 -35.02 8.26 0.58
N GLY A 236 -35.77 8.45 -0.50
CA GLY A 236 -36.35 9.76 -0.84
C GLY A 236 -35.28 10.86 -0.83
N ASP A 237 -35.52 11.93 -0.08
CA ASP A 237 -34.57 13.05 0.15
C ASP A 237 -33.55 12.80 1.27
N ALA A 238 -33.64 11.67 1.96
CA ALA A 238 -32.72 11.30 3.03
C ALA A 238 -31.52 10.48 2.53
N GLY A 239 -30.44 10.50 3.30
CA GLY A 239 -29.19 9.80 3.02
C GLY A 239 -28.38 10.38 1.87
N GLY A 240 -27.17 9.89 1.70
CA GLY A 240 -26.29 10.28 0.61
C GLY A 240 -24.83 9.97 0.88
N GLU A 241 -23.99 10.51 0.02
CA GLU A 241 -22.54 10.41 0.10
C GLU A 241 -21.92 11.80 0.00
N ILE A 242 -21.04 12.12 0.96
CA ILE A 242 -20.26 13.35 0.93
C ILE A 242 -18.87 13.01 0.38
N VAL A 243 -18.57 13.53 -0.81
CA VAL A 243 -17.35 13.23 -1.57
C VAL A 243 -16.41 14.42 -1.53
N SER A 244 -15.16 14.16 -1.18
CA SER A 244 -14.15 15.20 -1.04
C SER A 244 -13.60 15.69 -2.39
N PRO A 245 -13.06 16.92 -2.44
CA PRO A 245 -12.06 17.27 -3.46
C PRO A 245 -10.75 16.51 -3.21
N ILE A 246 -9.71 16.78 -4.00
CA ILE A 246 -8.35 16.32 -3.67
C ILE A 246 -7.88 17.08 -2.43
N LEU A 247 -7.63 16.35 -1.35
CA LEU A 247 -7.21 16.86 -0.04
C LEU A 247 -5.70 16.70 0.18
N LYS A 248 -5.20 17.47 1.15
CA LYS A 248 -3.82 17.41 1.65
C LYS A 248 -3.85 17.45 3.18
N ASP A 249 -2.79 16.96 3.82
CA ASP A 249 -2.65 17.06 5.28
C ASP A 249 -2.45 18.52 5.70
N THR A 250 -3.55 19.20 6.01
CA THR A 250 -3.56 20.62 6.43
C THR A 250 -4.62 20.84 7.50
N PRO A 251 -4.44 21.82 8.41
CA PRO A 251 -5.44 22.13 9.45
C PRO A 251 -6.84 22.36 8.88
N LYS A 252 -6.92 23.08 7.76
CA LYS A 252 -8.19 23.35 7.07
C LYS A 252 -8.89 22.07 6.61
N THR A 253 -8.15 21.08 6.12
CA THR A 253 -8.74 19.79 5.69
C THR A 253 -9.37 19.05 6.87
N TRP A 254 -8.66 18.99 8.00
CA TRP A 254 -9.16 18.30 9.19
C TRP A 254 -10.33 19.06 9.83
N GLU A 255 -10.26 20.40 9.89
CA GLU A 255 -11.38 21.23 10.31
C GLU A 255 -12.62 21.00 9.43
N GLN A 256 -12.47 20.94 8.10
CA GLN A 256 -13.58 20.62 7.20
C GLN A 256 -14.20 19.25 7.48
N ILE A 257 -13.39 18.21 7.67
CA ILE A 257 -13.89 16.85 7.98
C ILE A 257 -14.72 16.87 9.27
N LYS A 258 -14.23 17.55 10.32
CA LYS A 258 -14.96 17.71 11.57
C LYS A 258 -16.28 18.44 11.38
N VAL A 259 -16.26 19.60 10.72
CA VAL A 259 -17.47 20.40 10.44
C VAL A 259 -18.49 19.60 9.63
N ILE A 260 -18.04 18.85 8.61
CA ILE A 260 -18.91 17.98 7.80
C ILE A 260 -19.62 16.95 8.69
N CYS A 261 -18.87 16.28 9.58
CA CYS A 261 -19.44 15.30 10.50
C CYS A 261 -20.48 15.92 11.45
N ASP A 262 -20.17 17.08 12.02
CA ASP A 262 -21.04 17.78 12.97
C ASP A 262 -22.34 18.28 12.30
N VAL A 263 -22.23 18.87 11.11
CA VAL A 263 -23.40 19.32 10.32
C VAL A 263 -24.26 18.12 9.91
N ALA A 264 -23.65 17.04 9.41
CA ALA A 264 -24.39 15.83 9.02
C ALA A 264 -25.19 15.26 10.20
N LYS A 265 -24.55 15.06 11.37
CA LYS A 265 -25.22 14.56 12.58
C LYS A 265 -26.36 15.48 13.01
N ARG A 266 -26.13 16.80 13.01
CA ARG A 266 -27.12 17.80 13.46
C ARG A 266 -28.39 17.80 12.61
N HIS A 267 -28.26 17.52 11.31
CA HIS A 267 -29.40 17.37 10.40
C HIS A 267 -29.90 15.92 10.30
N GLY A 268 -29.56 15.07 11.27
CA GLY A 268 -30.13 13.74 11.45
C GLY A 268 -29.48 12.61 10.64
N ALA A 269 -28.31 12.84 10.03
CA ALA A 269 -27.55 11.78 9.40
C ALA A 269 -27.07 10.78 10.44
N ARG A 270 -27.12 9.49 10.09
CA ARG A 270 -26.60 8.39 10.89
C ARG A 270 -25.85 7.40 10.00
N VAL A 271 -25.08 6.53 10.63
CA VAL A 271 -24.35 5.46 9.94
C VAL A 271 -24.95 4.12 10.35
N ASP A 272 -25.14 3.23 9.39
CA ASP A 272 -25.49 1.83 9.65
C ASP A 272 -24.69 0.87 8.76
N GLN A 273 -25.06 -0.42 8.78
CA GLN A 273 -24.37 -1.50 8.07
C GLN A 273 -24.40 -1.39 6.54
N ARG A 274 -25.10 -0.39 5.98
CA ARG A 274 -25.06 -0.11 4.53
C ARG A 274 -23.89 0.80 4.17
N CYS A 275 -23.56 1.74 5.06
CA CYS A 275 -22.63 2.83 4.80
C CYS A 275 -21.18 2.33 4.73
N GLY A 276 -20.49 2.66 3.64
CA GLY A 276 -19.04 2.55 3.46
C GLY A 276 -18.32 3.87 3.72
N GLY A 277 -17.01 3.75 3.98
CA GLY A 277 -16.08 4.86 3.94
C GLY A 277 -14.99 4.52 2.94
N HIS A 278 -14.85 5.31 1.88
CA HIS A 278 -13.76 5.09 0.91
C HIS A 278 -12.65 6.08 1.15
N VAL A 279 -11.39 5.60 1.12
CA VAL A 279 -10.20 6.45 1.20
C VAL A 279 -9.37 6.24 -0.06
N HIS A 280 -9.09 7.33 -0.77
CA HIS A 280 -8.26 7.35 -1.96
C HIS A 280 -6.89 7.92 -1.60
N ILE A 281 -5.81 7.19 -1.84
CA ILE A 281 -4.45 7.69 -1.64
C ILE A 281 -3.74 7.76 -2.99
N ASN A 282 -3.10 8.90 -3.28
CA ASN A 282 -2.30 9.06 -4.50
C ASN A 282 -1.14 8.05 -4.54
N MET A 283 -0.95 7.43 -5.70
CA MET A 283 0.03 6.37 -5.92
C MET A 283 1.47 6.87 -6.15
N GLU A 284 1.75 8.16 -6.05
CA GLU A 284 3.09 8.78 -6.25
C GLU A 284 4.22 8.09 -5.47
N LYS A 285 3.95 7.57 -4.27
CA LYS A 285 4.96 6.82 -3.50
C LYS A 285 5.23 5.44 -4.07
N LEU A 286 4.26 4.82 -4.74
CA LEU A 286 4.46 3.56 -5.46
C LEU A 286 5.18 3.82 -6.79
N ASP A 287 4.75 4.85 -7.53
CA ASP A 287 5.34 5.30 -8.79
C ASP A 287 5.43 4.16 -9.83
N THR A 288 6.33 4.27 -10.80
CA THR A 288 6.71 3.19 -11.70
C THR A 288 7.66 2.17 -11.05
N ALA A 289 7.99 2.29 -9.76
CA ALA A 289 8.94 1.38 -9.11
C ALA A 289 8.29 0.02 -8.81
N ARG A 290 8.69 -1.01 -9.56
CA ARG A 290 8.18 -2.38 -9.43
C ARG A 290 8.20 -2.90 -7.98
N GLN A 291 9.32 -2.72 -7.28
CA GLN A 291 9.50 -3.25 -5.93
C GLN A 291 8.54 -2.63 -4.91
N ARG A 292 8.13 -1.36 -5.09
CA ARG A 292 7.16 -0.71 -4.20
C ARG A 292 5.76 -1.32 -4.35
N TRP A 293 5.34 -1.59 -5.58
CA TRP A 293 4.10 -2.32 -5.85
C TRP A 293 4.14 -3.74 -5.29
N ARG A 294 5.28 -4.42 -5.39
CA ARG A 294 5.47 -5.75 -4.78
C ARG A 294 5.31 -5.73 -3.26
N ARG A 295 5.92 -4.75 -2.59
CA ARG A 295 5.77 -4.55 -1.13
C ARG A 295 4.33 -4.19 -0.75
N PHE A 296 3.66 -3.35 -1.55
CA PHE A 296 2.23 -3.05 -1.39
C PHE A 296 1.38 -4.33 -1.45
N PHE A 297 1.54 -5.14 -2.50
CA PHE A 297 0.78 -6.38 -2.64
C PHE A 297 1.10 -7.38 -1.53
N LYS A 298 2.36 -7.56 -1.14
CA LYS A 298 2.72 -8.43 -0.02
C LYS A 298 2.08 -7.95 1.31
N THR A 299 2.00 -6.64 1.52
CA THR A 299 1.33 -6.06 2.69
C THR A 299 -0.16 -6.41 2.70
N ILE A 300 -0.86 -6.20 1.57
CA ILE A 300 -2.29 -6.54 1.46
C ILE A 300 -2.52 -8.04 1.58
N GLU A 301 -1.70 -8.87 0.91
CA GLU A 301 -1.78 -10.33 0.98
C GLU A 301 -1.78 -10.84 2.43
N VAL A 302 -0.87 -10.34 3.27
CA VAL A 302 -0.60 -10.90 4.59
C VAL A 302 -1.45 -10.24 5.68
N TYR A 303 -1.72 -8.94 5.56
CA TYR A 303 -2.37 -8.16 6.61
C TYR A 303 -3.79 -7.70 6.30
N GLU A 304 -4.41 -8.14 5.21
CA GLU A 304 -5.78 -7.73 4.88
C GLU A 304 -6.81 -8.09 5.96
N ASP A 305 -6.65 -9.20 6.69
CA ASP A 305 -7.49 -9.48 7.85
C ASP A 305 -7.37 -8.39 8.92
N CYS A 306 -6.15 -7.88 9.18
CA CYS A 306 -5.95 -6.75 10.10
C CYS A 306 -6.67 -5.50 9.57
N ILE A 307 -6.59 -5.23 8.26
CA ILE A 307 -7.30 -4.11 7.63
C ILE A 307 -8.82 -4.27 7.81
N TYR A 308 -9.39 -5.47 7.62
CA TYR A 308 -10.81 -5.73 7.86
C TYR A 308 -11.19 -5.54 9.33
N ARG A 309 -10.38 -6.02 10.26
CA ARG A 309 -10.63 -5.83 11.70
C ARG A 309 -10.65 -4.35 12.06
N ALA A 310 -9.69 -3.56 11.58
CA ALA A 310 -9.68 -2.11 11.75
C ALA A 310 -10.85 -1.43 11.01
N ALA A 311 -11.29 -1.97 9.88
CA ALA A 311 -12.35 -1.37 9.06
C ALA A 311 -13.74 -1.40 9.71
N GLY A 312 -13.97 -2.27 10.70
CA GLY A 312 -15.22 -2.32 11.43
C GLY A 312 -15.53 -1.04 12.22
N GLY A 313 -14.50 -0.29 12.62
CA GLY A 313 -14.63 1.02 13.26
C GLY A 313 -15.53 0.99 14.50
N ASP A 314 -16.34 2.03 14.69
CA ASP A 314 -17.27 2.14 15.82
C ASP A 314 -18.44 1.13 15.78
N LEU A 315 -18.67 0.46 14.65
CA LEU A 315 -19.70 -0.58 14.57
C LEU A 315 -19.28 -1.91 15.21
N GLY A 316 -18.00 -2.09 15.57
CA GLY A 316 -17.47 -3.29 16.21
C GLY A 316 -17.44 -4.54 15.30
N ARG A 317 -17.79 -4.38 14.02
CA ARG A 317 -17.80 -5.41 12.98
C ARG A 317 -17.76 -4.80 11.59
N VAL A 318 -17.25 -5.53 10.61
CA VAL A 318 -17.30 -5.12 9.19
C VAL A 318 -18.76 -5.07 8.70
N ARG A 319 -19.09 -4.06 7.90
CA ARG A 319 -20.43 -3.88 7.31
C ARG A 319 -20.87 -5.10 6.50
N SER A 320 -22.15 -5.47 6.59
CA SER A 320 -22.69 -6.66 5.90
C SER A 320 -22.46 -6.64 4.39
N ASN A 321 -22.53 -5.44 3.79
CA ASN A 321 -22.38 -5.23 2.36
C ASN A 321 -20.92 -5.31 1.87
N ALA A 322 -19.93 -5.37 2.76
CA ALA A 322 -18.51 -5.49 2.39
C ALA A 322 -18.25 -6.76 1.56
N ARG A 323 -18.99 -7.85 1.81
CA ARG A 323 -18.92 -9.10 1.03
C ARG A 323 -19.32 -8.96 -0.44
N HIS A 324 -19.91 -7.83 -0.83
CA HIS A 324 -20.27 -7.53 -2.21
C HIS A 324 -19.52 -6.33 -2.78
N TYR A 325 -19.20 -5.33 -1.95
CA TYR A 325 -18.66 -4.05 -2.41
C TYR A 325 -17.22 -3.78 -1.98
N ALA A 326 -16.65 -4.63 -1.12
CA ALA A 326 -15.27 -4.56 -0.62
C ALA A 326 -14.74 -5.97 -0.33
N THR A 327 -14.81 -6.86 -1.33
CA THR A 327 -14.38 -8.27 -1.21
C THR A 327 -12.87 -8.43 -1.02
N PRO A 328 -12.38 -9.53 -0.43
CA PRO A 328 -10.94 -9.69 -0.17
C PRO A 328 -10.08 -9.56 -1.43
N PHE A 329 -9.05 -8.72 -1.37
CA PHE A 329 -8.05 -8.52 -2.43
C PHE A 329 -6.81 -9.38 -2.22
N SER A 330 -6.58 -9.94 -1.03
CA SER A 330 -5.42 -10.77 -0.70
C SER A 330 -5.17 -11.92 -1.69
N PRO A 331 -6.17 -12.61 -2.28
CA PRO A 331 -5.88 -13.61 -3.32
C PRO A 331 -5.30 -12.98 -4.60
N ARG A 332 -5.75 -11.77 -4.99
CA ARG A 332 -5.19 -11.04 -6.14
C ARG A 332 -3.80 -10.52 -5.85
N ALA A 333 -3.59 -10.03 -4.63
CA ALA A 333 -2.28 -9.57 -4.18
C ALA A 333 -1.26 -10.73 -4.17
N ASP A 334 -1.65 -11.92 -3.72
CA ASP A 334 -0.81 -13.13 -3.80
C ASP A 334 -0.55 -13.56 -5.26
N GLU A 335 -1.61 -13.62 -6.10
CA GLU A 335 -1.49 -13.93 -7.53
C GLU A 335 -0.52 -12.97 -8.24
N SER A 336 -0.44 -11.71 -7.81
CA SER A 336 0.39 -10.68 -8.44
C SER A 336 1.85 -11.11 -8.60
N LYS A 337 2.40 -11.90 -7.66
CA LYS A 337 3.78 -12.40 -7.66
C LYS A 337 4.11 -13.18 -8.94
N TYR A 338 3.13 -13.90 -9.48
CA TYR A 338 3.32 -14.72 -10.67
C TYR A 338 3.13 -13.96 -11.98
N ILE A 339 2.72 -12.69 -11.90
CA ILE A 339 2.46 -11.85 -13.07
C ILE A 339 3.72 -11.03 -13.39
N ARG A 340 4.16 -11.12 -14.65
CA ARG A 340 5.23 -10.30 -15.20
C ARG A 340 4.68 -8.91 -15.56
N PHE A 341 5.25 -7.87 -14.98
CA PHE A 341 4.96 -6.49 -15.36
C PHE A 341 6.23 -5.80 -15.80
N ASN A 342 6.24 -5.29 -17.02
CA ASN A 342 7.09 -4.15 -17.32
C ASN A 342 6.56 -2.97 -16.50
N MET A 343 7.44 -2.14 -15.95
CA MET A 343 7.07 -1.02 -15.06
C MET A 343 7.85 0.24 -15.46
N ASP A 344 7.94 0.53 -16.75
CA ASP A 344 8.81 1.61 -17.26
C ASP A 344 8.16 2.99 -17.24
N ASN A 345 6.82 3.02 -17.21
CA ASN A 345 6.03 4.22 -17.43
C ASN A 345 4.62 4.06 -16.85
N ASP A 346 3.84 5.14 -16.87
CA ASP A 346 2.47 5.14 -16.34
C ASP A 346 1.54 4.15 -17.06
N GLU A 347 1.74 3.87 -18.35
CA GLU A 347 0.92 2.91 -19.10
C GLU A 347 1.13 1.49 -18.58
N ASP A 348 2.36 1.14 -18.25
CA ASP A 348 2.71 -0.12 -17.63
C ASP A 348 2.09 -0.27 -16.24
N VAL A 349 2.10 0.80 -15.43
CA VAL A 349 1.39 0.84 -14.14
C VAL A 349 -0.12 0.61 -14.34
N ARG A 350 -0.73 1.23 -15.36
CA ARG A 350 -2.15 1.02 -15.68
C ARG A 350 -2.46 -0.42 -16.10
N ARG A 351 -1.60 -1.02 -16.92
CA ARG A 351 -1.72 -2.44 -17.33
C ARG A 351 -1.60 -3.38 -16.13
N MET A 352 -0.63 -3.12 -15.25
CA MET A 352 -0.47 -3.87 -14.01
C MET A 352 -1.73 -3.77 -13.14
N ALA A 353 -2.24 -2.55 -12.91
CA ALA A 353 -3.46 -2.33 -12.15
C ALA A 353 -4.67 -3.07 -12.75
N ALA A 354 -4.81 -3.04 -14.07
CA ALA A 354 -5.90 -3.72 -14.79
C ALA A 354 -5.84 -5.24 -14.63
N GLU A 355 -4.65 -5.82 -14.76
CA GLU A 355 -4.41 -7.25 -14.70
C GLU A 355 -4.59 -7.81 -13.29
N VAL A 356 -3.96 -7.18 -12.28
CA VAL A 356 -4.09 -7.62 -10.87
C VAL A 356 -5.54 -7.47 -10.39
N SER A 357 -6.22 -6.37 -10.76
CA SER A 357 -7.61 -6.18 -10.34
C SER A 357 -8.63 -6.94 -11.19
N LYS A 358 -8.21 -7.55 -12.31
CA LYS A 358 -9.09 -8.12 -13.35
C LYS A 358 -10.26 -7.21 -13.74
N GLY A 359 -10.01 -5.90 -13.76
CA GLY A 359 -11.03 -4.87 -14.03
C GLY A 359 -12.17 -4.78 -13.01
N ASN A 360 -12.11 -5.49 -11.88
CA ASN A 360 -13.14 -5.49 -10.84
C ASN A 360 -12.85 -4.42 -9.79
N ARG A 361 -13.82 -3.53 -9.56
CA ARG A 361 -13.73 -2.47 -8.54
C ARG A 361 -14.15 -2.91 -7.14
N TYR A 362 -14.89 -4.02 -7.02
CA TYR A 362 -15.56 -4.45 -5.78
C TYR A 362 -14.67 -5.22 -4.80
N TYR A 363 -13.36 -5.04 -4.91
CA TYR A 363 -12.41 -5.48 -3.91
C TYR A 363 -12.22 -4.41 -2.83
N GLY A 364 -11.75 -4.81 -1.66
CA GLY A 364 -11.32 -3.89 -0.61
C GLY A 364 -10.23 -2.94 -1.09
N ILE A 365 -9.34 -3.40 -1.99
CA ILE A 365 -8.46 -2.54 -2.78
C ILE A 365 -8.99 -2.39 -4.20
N ASN A 366 -9.35 -1.17 -4.59
CA ASN A 366 -9.75 -0.86 -5.95
C ASN A 366 -8.62 -0.13 -6.71
N LEU A 367 -8.07 -0.82 -7.71
CA LEU A 367 -7.06 -0.27 -8.64
C LEU A 367 -7.67 0.19 -9.97
N THR A 368 -8.98 0.06 -10.16
CA THR A 368 -9.61 0.39 -11.45
C THR A 368 -9.56 1.88 -11.78
N ASN A 369 -9.38 2.76 -10.78
CA ASN A 369 -9.15 4.18 -11.00
C ASN A 369 -7.84 4.43 -11.76
N ILE A 370 -6.79 3.71 -11.39
CA ILE A 370 -5.49 3.73 -12.09
C ILE A 370 -5.65 3.04 -13.43
N ALA A 371 -6.17 1.80 -13.46
CA ALA A 371 -6.30 1.00 -14.68
C ALA A 371 -7.06 1.72 -15.81
N ARG A 372 -8.06 2.54 -15.47
CA ARG A 372 -8.90 3.27 -16.42
C ARG A 372 -8.51 4.75 -16.58
N ASP A 373 -7.36 5.15 -16.05
CA ASP A 373 -6.85 6.53 -16.11
C ASP A 373 -7.85 7.57 -15.59
N ARG A 374 -8.64 7.20 -14.57
CA ARG A 374 -9.63 8.10 -13.94
C ARG A 374 -8.99 8.97 -12.87
N ALA A 375 -8.13 8.35 -12.06
CA ALA A 375 -7.37 9.02 -11.02
C ALA A 375 -6.15 8.16 -10.65
N PRO A 376 -4.98 8.77 -10.35
CA PRO A 376 -3.77 8.05 -9.95
C PRO A 376 -3.83 7.65 -8.46
N THR A 377 -4.91 6.98 -8.04
CA THR A 377 -5.15 6.67 -6.62
C THR A 377 -5.45 5.19 -6.42
N VAL A 378 -4.88 4.63 -5.36
CA VAL A 378 -5.35 3.37 -4.76
C VAL A 378 -6.55 3.70 -3.86
N GLU A 379 -7.69 3.08 -4.12
CA GLU A 379 -8.91 3.26 -3.32
C GLU A 379 -9.06 2.11 -2.32
N PHE A 380 -9.12 2.44 -1.04
CA PHE A 380 -9.40 1.55 0.08
C PHE A 380 -10.90 1.59 0.38
N ARG A 381 -11.58 0.47 0.15
CA ARG A 381 -13.03 0.30 0.26
C ARG A 381 -13.45 -0.51 1.49
N HIS A 382 -12.47 -1.03 2.24
CA HIS A 382 -12.71 -1.87 3.41
C HIS A 382 -13.57 -1.16 4.46
N PHE A 383 -13.34 0.14 4.67
CA PHE A 383 -13.88 0.86 5.83
C PHE A 383 -15.39 0.94 5.83
N ASN A 384 -15.95 0.77 7.03
CA ASN A 384 -17.32 1.17 7.30
C ASN A 384 -17.45 2.69 7.20
N GLY A 385 -18.66 3.15 6.89
CA GLY A 385 -19.01 4.57 7.00
C GLY A 385 -18.82 5.03 8.44
N SER A 386 -18.55 6.32 8.62
CA SER A 386 -18.43 6.93 9.93
C SER A 386 -18.78 8.42 9.86
N LEU A 387 -19.36 8.93 10.93
CA LEU A 387 -19.45 10.37 11.20
C LEU A 387 -18.59 10.74 12.43
N ASN A 388 -17.75 9.84 12.93
CA ASN A 388 -16.76 10.12 13.96
C ASN A 388 -15.46 10.55 13.29
N GLU A 389 -15.08 11.81 13.47
CA GLU A 389 -13.90 12.40 12.84
C GLU A 389 -12.60 11.69 13.24
N LYS A 390 -12.51 11.15 14.47
CA LYS A 390 -11.35 10.37 14.94
C LYS A 390 -11.23 9.05 14.17
N GLN A 391 -12.34 8.36 13.93
CA GLN A 391 -12.36 7.13 13.14
C GLN A 391 -12.01 7.39 11.67
N ILE A 392 -12.54 8.46 11.08
CA ILE A 392 -12.21 8.85 9.70
C ILE A 392 -10.71 9.16 9.59
N GLN A 393 -10.15 9.90 10.53
CA GLN A 393 -8.73 10.20 10.57
C GLN A 393 -7.88 8.94 10.74
N ALA A 394 -8.30 7.99 11.58
CA ALA A 394 -7.63 6.68 11.72
C ALA A 394 -7.63 5.89 10.40
N ASN A 395 -8.75 5.86 9.67
CA ASN A 395 -8.85 5.20 8.37
C ASN A 395 -7.90 5.83 7.34
N ILE A 396 -7.82 7.17 7.31
CA ILE A 396 -6.91 7.89 6.40
C ILE A 396 -5.44 7.62 6.78
N LYS A 397 -5.09 7.69 8.07
CA LYS A 397 -3.75 7.37 8.57
C LYS A 397 -3.34 5.95 8.16
N MET A 398 -4.23 4.97 8.28
CA MET A 398 -3.94 3.59 7.90
C MET A 398 -3.73 3.42 6.40
N ALA A 399 -4.62 3.96 5.56
CA ALA A 399 -4.47 3.90 4.11
C ALA A 399 -3.17 4.57 3.64
N ALA A 400 -2.87 5.77 4.16
CA ALA A 400 -1.64 6.49 3.85
C ALA A 400 -0.39 5.76 4.38
N GLY A 401 -0.48 5.16 5.56
CA GLY A 401 0.59 4.38 6.18
C GLY A 401 0.96 3.15 5.37
N ILE A 402 -0.02 2.41 4.82
CA ILE A 402 0.22 1.23 3.98
C ILE A 402 0.99 1.61 2.70
N ILE A 403 0.59 2.72 2.07
CA ILE A 403 1.27 3.23 0.87
C ILE A 403 2.69 3.72 1.23
N ASN A 404 2.85 4.41 2.36
CA ASN A 404 4.14 4.85 2.87
C ASN A 404 5.09 3.68 3.20
N ALA A 405 4.56 2.63 3.83
CA ALA A 405 5.31 1.42 4.15
C ALA A 405 5.82 0.72 2.88
N SER A 406 5.09 0.79 1.78
CA SER A 406 5.51 0.22 0.50
C SER A 406 6.75 0.92 -0.09
N GLU A 407 6.96 2.20 0.24
CA GLU A 407 8.18 2.93 -0.08
C GLU A 407 9.32 2.62 0.91
N LYS A 408 9.01 2.44 2.21
CA LYS A 408 10.01 2.46 3.30
C LYS A 408 10.41 1.12 3.88
N ALA A 409 9.58 0.07 3.77
CA ALA A 409 9.87 -1.25 4.30
C ALA A 409 10.88 -2.00 3.43
N ARG A 410 12.16 -1.64 3.54
CA ARG A 410 13.24 -2.02 2.62
C ARG A 410 14.36 -2.67 3.39
N PHE A 411 14.89 -3.79 2.92
CA PHE A 411 15.89 -4.57 3.65
C PHE A 411 17.22 -4.80 2.90
N ARG A 412 17.32 -4.41 1.62
CA ARG A 412 18.51 -4.67 0.78
C ARG A 412 19.22 -3.43 0.26
N ASP A 413 18.46 -2.37 -0.01
CA ASP A 413 18.83 -1.18 -0.79
C ASP A 413 18.91 0.08 0.09
N THR A 414 18.87 -0.10 1.41
CA THR A 414 18.91 0.98 2.40
C THR A 414 19.92 0.65 3.50
N GLU A 415 20.63 1.66 3.99
CA GLU A 415 21.46 1.58 5.19
C GLU A 415 20.68 1.94 6.46
N ASP A 416 19.48 2.50 6.32
CA ASP A 416 18.61 2.84 7.44
C ASP A 416 18.10 1.57 8.15
N GLU A 417 18.58 1.33 9.36
CA GLU A 417 18.25 0.14 10.16
C GLU A 417 16.76 0.02 10.50
N ILE A 418 16.06 1.15 10.62
CA ILE A 418 14.62 1.16 10.89
C ILE A 418 13.85 0.69 9.64
N PHE A 419 14.28 1.14 8.44
CA PHE A 419 13.73 0.64 7.19
C PHE A 419 14.03 -0.86 7.00
N LYS A 420 15.27 -1.28 7.28
CA LYS A 420 15.66 -2.71 7.26
C LYS A 420 14.78 -3.56 8.14
N LYS A 421 14.52 -3.08 9.35
CA LYS A 421 13.65 -3.78 10.30
C LYS A 421 12.23 -3.96 9.75
N ARG A 422 11.61 -2.91 9.20
CA ARG A 422 10.29 -3.01 8.55
C ARG A 422 10.31 -3.91 7.31
N GLY A 423 11.36 -3.82 6.50
CA GLY A 423 11.56 -4.72 5.36
C GLY A 423 11.69 -6.18 5.79
N ASN A 424 12.37 -6.46 6.90
CA ASN A 424 12.50 -7.81 7.47
C ASN A 424 11.18 -8.35 8.02
N ILE A 425 10.33 -7.50 8.64
CA ILE A 425 8.96 -7.89 9.01
C ILE A 425 8.21 -8.40 7.77
N LEU A 426 8.22 -7.62 6.69
CA LEU A 426 7.50 -7.97 5.46
C LEU A 426 8.11 -9.17 4.71
N LYS A 427 9.43 -9.36 4.80
CA LYS A 427 10.16 -10.49 4.21
C LYS A 427 9.83 -11.81 4.92
N ASN A 428 9.85 -11.79 6.25
CA ASN A 428 9.78 -13.00 7.07
C ASN A 428 8.34 -13.42 7.40
N THR A 429 7.35 -12.62 7.03
CA THR A 429 5.93 -12.89 7.33
C THR A 429 5.26 -13.73 6.24
N SER A 430 4.42 -14.70 6.66
CA SER A 430 3.65 -15.55 5.75
C SER A 430 2.19 -15.70 6.18
N ARG A 431 1.31 -16.03 5.23
CA ARG A 431 -0.09 -16.40 5.53
C ARG A 431 -0.20 -17.76 6.22
N LEU A 432 0.81 -18.61 6.10
CA LEU A 432 0.87 -19.94 6.72
C LEU A 432 0.90 -19.87 8.25
N ASP A 433 1.41 -18.76 8.81
CA ASP A 433 1.45 -18.50 10.25
C ASP A 433 0.06 -18.11 10.84
N GLY A 434 -0.98 -18.10 10.00
CA GLY A 434 -2.28 -17.53 10.31
C GLY A 434 -2.31 -16.01 10.13
N THR A 435 -3.44 -15.49 9.67
CA THR A 435 -3.63 -14.06 9.36
C THR A 435 -4.41 -13.29 10.43
N GLN A 436 -5.13 -14.02 11.30
CA GLN A 436 -5.97 -13.48 12.37
C GLN A 436 -5.34 -13.69 13.75
N THR A 437 -4.12 -13.16 13.94
CA THR A 437 -3.34 -13.41 15.17
C THR A 437 -2.85 -12.11 15.81
N LYS A 438 -2.51 -12.18 17.10
CA LYS A 438 -1.89 -11.07 17.83
C LYS A 438 -0.58 -10.61 17.17
N LYS A 439 0.26 -11.58 16.78
CA LYS A 439 1.50 -11.32 16.06
C LYS A 439 1.26 -10.52 14.77
N LYS A 440 0.25 -10.86 13.96
CA LYS A 440 -0.08 -10.10 12.75
C LYS A 440 -0.53 -8.67 13.03
N MET A 441 -1.26 -8.43 14.13
CA MET A 441 -1.60 -7.06 14.54
C MET A 441 -0.35 -6.25 14.90
N MET A 442 0.57 -6.83 15.68
CA MET A 442 1.83 -6.16 16.05
C MET A 442 2.67 -5.84 14.80
N GLU A 443 2.90 -6.83 13.94
CA GLU A 443 3.63 -6.65 12.69
C GLU A 443 2.99 -5.59 11.78
N PHE A 444 1.67 -5.61 11.63
CA PHE A 444 0.94 -4.63 10.83
C PHE A 444 1.10 -3.21 11.36
N LEU A 445 0.97 -3.02 12.69
CA LEU A 445 1.14 -1.72 13.33
C LEU A 445 2.58 -1.19 13.17
N ASP A 446 3.57 -2.06 13.36
CA ASP A 446 4.99 -1.73 13.25
C ASP A 446 5.41 -1.41 11.82
N LEU A 447 4.85 -2.13 10.85
CA LEU A 447 5.07 -1.90 9.43
C LEU A 447 4.46 -0.57 8.97
N THR A 448 3.25 -0.26 9.43
CA THR A 448 2.40 0.82 8.88
C THR A 448 2.62 2.17 9.56
N PHE A 449 2.93 2.19 10.86
CA PHE A 449 2.93 3.41 11.67
C PHE A 449 4.28 3.64 12.37
N PRO A 450 5.01 4.71 11.98
CA PRO A 450 6.25 5.11 12.66
C PRO A 450 6.06 5.64 14.09
N ARG A 451 4.95 6.35 14.34
CA ARG A 451 4.66 6.97 15.65
C ARG A 451 3.78 6.07 16.50
N ARG A 452 4.11 5.90 17.78
CA ARG A 452 3.31 5.09 18.73
C ARG A 452 1.89 5.66 18.87
N LYS A 453 1.72 6.98 18.85
CA LYS A 453 0.38 7.61 18.87
C LYS A 453 -0.52 7.21 17.69
N ASP A 454 0.05 6.99 16.50
CA ASP A 454 -0.71 6.56 15.34
C ASP A 454 -1.08 5.07 15.44
N LYS A 455 -0.22 4.26 16.06
CA LYS A 455 -0.56 2.87 16.41
C LYS A 455 -1.73 2.81 17.36
N ASN A 456 -1.77 3.68 18.38
CA ASN A 456 -2.85 3.73 19.36
C ASN A 456 -4.21 3.99 18.71
N ALA A 457 -4.27 4.85 17.70
CA ALA A 457 -5.51 5.10 16.95
C ALA A 457 -6.06 3.81 16.32
N ILE A 458 -5.21 2.95 15.76
CA ILE A 458 -5.65 1.66 15.20
C ILE A 458 -5.85 0.59 16.27
N LEU A 459 -5.05 0.61 17.33
CA LEU A 459 -5.16 -0.30 18.47
C LEU A 459 -6.53 -0.16 19.16
N ASN A 460 -6.99 1.08 19.34
CA ASN A 460 -8.32 1.37 19.86
C ASN A 460 -9.42 0.73 18.97
N VAL A 461 -9.25 0.80 17.65
CA VAL A 461 -10.20 0.17 16.72
C VAL A 461 -10.11 -1.35 16.76
N PHE A 462 -8.91 -1.94 16.83
CA PHE A 462 -8.75 -3.38 17.02
C PHE A 462 -9.40 -3.88 18.30
N LYS A 463 -9.36 -3.11 19.38
CA LYS A 463 -9.99 -3.47 20.65
C LYS A 463 -11.51 -3.55 20.56
N LYS A 464 -12.14 -2.66 19.78
CA LYS A 464 -13.59 -2.64 19.55
C LYS A 464 -14.10 -3.73 18.61
N ASN A 465 -13.20 -4.31 17.80
CA ASN A 465 -13.57 -5.18 16.70
C ASN A 465 -12.99 -6.58 16.87
N GLU A 466 -13.76 -7.60 16.51
CA GLU A 466 -13.31 -8.99 16.50
C GLU A 466 -13.01 -9.47 15.07
N TRP A 467 -12.27 -10.58 14.95
CA TRP A 467 -12.13 -11.30 13.68
C TRP A 467 -13.47 -11.99 13.34
N ARG A 468 -14.40 -11.31 12.67
CA ARG A 468 -15.72 -11.88 12.29
C ARG A 468 -16.12 -11.55 10.86
#